data_AF-A0A5M3X2M6-F1
#
_entry.id   AF-A0A5M3X2M6-F1
#
_cell.length_a   1.000
_cell.length_b   1.000
_cell.length_c   1.000
_cell.angle_alpha   90.00
_cell.angle_beta   90.00
_cell.angle_gamma   90.00
#
_symmetry.space_group_name_H-M   'P 1'
#
loop_
_entity.id
_entity.type
_entity.pdbx_description
1 polymer ?
#
loop_
_entity_poly.entity_id
_entity_poly.type
_entity_poly.pdbx_seq_one_letter_code
_entity_poly.pdbx_strand_id
1 'polypeptide(L)'
;MPELNFWAIAVSVAAGFVISSVWYALVPSQSTAPPPQPWKILFEPVRTLVLALVLAGLSAKIGIDSWSGGLLLGLVIWTGFPLVLLSGSVLWEAVP
;
A
#
# COMPACT_ATOMS: atom_id res chain seq x y z
N MET A 1 16.12 -18.70 -4.30
CA MET A 1 15.25 -17.51 -4.04
C MET A 1 14.08 -18.04 -3.24
N PRO A 2 13.67 -17.43 -2.12
CA PRO A 2 12.48 -17.91 -1.44
C PRO A 2 11.30 -17.89 -2.42
N GLU A 3 10.55 -18.99 -2.49
CA GLU A 3 9.46 -19.13 -3.44
C GLU A 3 8.35 -18.15 -3.05
N LEU A 4 8.05 -17.20 -3.93
CA LEU A 4 6.96 -16.27 -3.72
C LEU A 4 5.64 -16.94 -4.09
N ASN A 5 4.67 -16.86 -3.19
CA ASN A 5 3.32 -17.33 -3.48
C ASN A 5 2.60 -16.31 -4.40
N PHE A 6 2.69 -16.54 -5.72
CA PHE A 6 2.07 -15.67 -6.72
C PHE A 6 0.55 -15.59 -6.60
N TRP A 7 -0.11 -16.64 -6.09
CA TRP A 7 -1.54 -16.60 -5.81
C TRP A 7 -1.85 -15.63 -4.67
N ALA A 8 -1.09 -15.69 -3.58
CA ALA A 8 -1.25 -14.75 -2.46
C ALA A 8 -1.00 -13.30 -2.90
N ILE A 9 -0.02 -13.08 -3.78
CA ILE A 9 0.24 -11.75 -4.37
C ILE A 9 -0.95 -11.29 -5.21
N ALA A 10 -1.46 -12.12 -6.13
CA ALA A 10 -2.60 -11.77 -6.96
C ALA A 10 -3.87 -11.45 -6.14
N VAL A 11 -4.15 -12.27 -5.12
CA VAL A 11 -5.25 -12.04 -4.17
C VAL A 11 -5.05 -10.73 -3.40
N SER A 12 -3.83 -10.43 -2.97
CA SER A 12 -3.53 -9.18 -2.26
C SER A 12 -3.73 -7.95 -3.13
N VAL A 13 -3.37 -8.03 -4.42
CA VAL A 13 -3.62 -6.94 -5.38
C VAL A 13 -5.11 -6.71 -5.60
N ALA A 14 -5.87 -7.79 -5.81
CA ALA A 14 -7.33 -7.69 -5.97
C ALA A 14 -8.00 -7.14 -4.71
N ALA A 15 -7.64 -7.66 -3.53
CA ALA A 15 -8.16 -7.19 -2.25
C ALA A 15 -7.83 -5.72 -2.00
N GLY A 16 -6.57 -5.30 -2.22
CA GLY A 16 -6.15 -3.91 -2.07
C GLY A 16 -6.91 -2.97 -3.01
N PHE A 17 -7.10 -3.37 -4.27
CA PHE A 17 -7.87 -2.58 -5.24
C PHE A 17 -9.35 -2.45 -4.84
N VAL A 18 -9.98 -3.54 -4.39
CA VAL A 18 -11.38 -3.52 -3.93
C VAL A 18 -11.55 -2.68 -2.67
N ILE A 19 -10.69 -2.88 -1.66
CA ILE A 19 -10.74 -2.11 -0.41
C ILE A 19 -10.56 -0.61 -0.70
N SER A 20 -9.58 -0.25 -1.53
CA SER A 20 -9.35 1.13 -1.96
C SER A 20 -10.58 1.70 -2.67
N SER A 21 -11.14 0.96 -3.64
CA SER A 21 -12.32 1.39 -4.40
C SER A 21 -13.54 1.59 -3.50
N VAL A 22 -13.79 0.67 -2.56
CA VAL A 22 -14.88 0.76 -1.59
C VAL A 22 -14.68 1.98 -0.68
N TRP A 23 -13.47 2.18 -0.17
CA TRP A 23 -13.15 3.34 0.68
C TRP A 23 -13.47 4.65 -0.04
N TYR A 24 -12.95 4.85 -1.26
CA TYR A 24 -13.15 6.08 -2.01
C TYR A 24 -14.57 6.23 -2.58
N ALA A 25 -15.32 5.14 -2.74
CA ALA A 25 -16.73 5.20 -3.14
C ALA A 25 -17.64 5.61 -1.98
N LEU A 26 -17.32 5.20 -0.75
CA LEU A 26 -18.18 5.40 0.42
C LEU A 26 -17.82 6.62 1.25
N VAL A 27 -16.54 6.99 1.30
CA VAL A 27 -16.06 8.12 2.10
C VAL A 27 -16.22 9.41 1.30
N PRO A 28 -17.07 10.35 1.73
CA PRO A 28 -17.27 11.61 1.02
C PRO A 28 -15.95 12.38 0.93
N SER A 29 -15.55 12.70 -0.30
CA SER A 29 -14.38 13.53 -0.56
C SER A 29 -14.80 14.99 -0.59
N GLN A 30 -14.10 15.84 0.15
CA GLN A 30 -14.20 17.31 0.01
C GLN A 30 -13.35 17.83 -1.17
N SER A 31 -12.77 16.93 -1.97
CA SER A 31 -11.94 17.30 -3.10
C SER A 31 -12.75 18.04 -4.16
N THR A 32 -12.27 19.23 -4.52
CA THR A 32 -12.76 19.99 -5.68
C THR A 32 -12.06 19.58 -6.98
N ALA A 33 -11.17 18.57 -6.92
CA ALA A 33 -10.43 18.12 -8.08
C ALA A 33 -11.34 17.43 -9.11
N PRO A 34 -11.04 17.56 -10.41
CA PRO A 34 -11.76 16.84 -11.46
C PRO A 34 -11.59 15.32 -11.29
N PRO A 35 -12.56 14.52 -11.78
CA PRO A 35 -12.48 13.07 -11.71
C PRO A 35 -11.22 12.55 -12.43
N PRO A 36 -10.62 11.44 -11.94
CA PRO A 36 -9.42 10.89 -12.53
C PRO A 36 -9.68 10.40 -13.96
N GLN A 37 -8.66 10.56 -14.82
CA GLN A 37 -8.70 10.00 -16.17
C GLN A 37 -8.77 8.46 -16.09
N PRO A 38 -9.58 7.79 -16.94
CA PRO A 38 -9.82 6.34 -16.83
C PRO A 38 -8.56 5.47 -16.83
N TRP A 39 -7.52 5.86 -17.57
CA TRP A 39 -6.25 5.10 -17.61
C TRP A 39 -5.52 5.09 -16.26
N LYS A 40 -5.72 6.10 -15.40
CA LYS A 40 -5.12 6.14 -14.06
C LYS A 40 -5.73 5.06 -13.15
N ILE A 41 -7.02 4.77 -13.33
CA ILE A 41 -7.71 3.70 -12.61
C ILE A 41 -7.11 2.35 -13.01
N LEU A 42 -6.80 2.15 -14.30
CA LEU A 42 -6.17 0.92 -14.79
C LEU A 42 -4.72 0.77 -14.31
N PHE A 43 -4.05 1.86 -13.96
CA PHE A 43 -2.69 1.85 -13.43
C PHE A 43 -2.64 1.54 -11.92
N GLU A 44 -3.76 1.68 -11.22
CA GLU A 44 -3.85 1.40 -9.77
C GLU A 44 -3.47 -0.05 -9.44
N PRO A 45 -4.01 -1.10 -10.11
CA PRO A 45 -3.57 -2.48 -9.89
C PRO A 45 -2.08 -2.70 -10.14
N VAL A 46 -1.48 -1.99 -11.10
CA VAL A 46 -0.05 -2.09 -11.40
C VAL A 46 0.77 -1.57 -10.22
N ARG A 47 0.40 -0.42 -9.66
CA ARG A 47 1.05 0.13 -8.46
C ARG A 47 0.88 -0.80 -7.26
N THR A 48 -0.31 -1.34 -7.08
CA THR A 48 -0.58 -2.30 -6.00
C THR A 48 0.21 -3.59 -6.17
N LEU A 49 0.39 -4.07 -7.40
CA LEU A 49 1.24 -5.23 -7.71
C LEU A 49 2.69 -4.98 -7.36
N VAL A 50 3.24 -3.82 -7.72
CA VAL A 50 4.62 -3.45 -7.35
C VAL A 50 4.78 -3.46 -5.83
N LEU A 51 3.85 -2.86 -5.09
CA LEU A 51 3.87 -2.87 -3.63
C LEU A 51 3.79 -4.30 -3.06
N ALA A 52 2.88 -5.13 -3.57
CA ALA A 52 2.71 -6.51 -3.11
C ALA A 52 3.97 -7.35 -3.36
N LEU A 53 4.63 -7.18 -4.51
CA LEU A 53 5.89 -7.86 -4.83
C LEU A 53 7.02 -7.43 -3.89
N VAL A 54 7.13 -6.13 -3.60
CA VAL A 54 8.15 -5.60 -2.67
C VAL A 54 7.94 -6.16 -1.27
N LEU A 55 6.71 -6.14 -0.76
CA LEU A 55 6.41 -6.65 0.58
C LEU A 55 6.55 -8.17 0.67
N ALA A 56 6.11 -8.92 -0.34
CA ALA A 56 6.30 -10.37 -0.38
C ALA A 56 7.79 -10.74 -0.44
N GLY A 57 8.58 -10.03 -1.26
CA GLY A 57 10.03 -10.18 -1.33
C GLY A 57 10.71 -9.86 0.00
N LEU A 58 10.31 -8.78 0.67
CA LEU A 58 10.84 -8.39 1.98
C LEU A 58 10.49 -9.44 3.05
N SER A 59 9.23 -9.84 3.14
CA SER A 59 8.72 -10.90 4.02
C SER A 59 9.56 -12.17 3.88
N ALA A 60 9.79 -12.59 2.64
CA ALA A 60 10.54 -13.78 2.32
C ALA A 60 12.04 -13.67 2.68
N LYS A 61 12.62 -12.46 2.60
CA LYS A 61 14.02 -12.20 2.97
C LYS A 61 14.25 -12.14 4.48
N ILE A 62 13.27 -11.65 5.23
CA ILE A 62 13.36 -11.52 6.70
C ILE A 62 12.73 -12.71 7.45
N GLY A 63 12.30 -13.74 6.72
CA GLY A 63 11.82 -15.00 7.30
C GLY A 63 10.40 -14.91 7.90
N ILE A 64 9.56 -14.00 7.40
CA ILE A 64 8.14 -13.96 7.77
C ILE A 64 7.39 -15.00 6.95
N ASP A 65 6.88 -16.01 7.64
CA ASP A 65 6.14 -17.16 7.09
C ASP A 65 4.66 -17.22 7.56
N SER A 66 4.27 -16.32 8.46
CA SER A 66 2.93 -16.25 9.05
C SER A 66 2.13 -15.05 8.54
N TRP A 67 0.81 -15.21 8.47
CA TRP A 67 -0.10 -14.13 8.08
C TRP A 67 -0.05 -12.94 9.06
N SER A 68 0.10 -13.21 10.36
CA SER A 68 0.21 -12.18 11.40
C SER A 68 1.52 -11.40 11.28
N GLY A 69 2.63 -12.06 10.96
CA GLY A 69 3.90 -11.40 10.67
C GLY A 69 3.81 -10.49 9.44
N GLY A 70 3.14 -10.94 8.37
CA GLY A 70 2.91 -10.13 7.18
C GLY A 70 2.04 -8.89 7.46
N LEU A 71 0.99 -9.04 8.27
CA LEU A 71 0.16 -7.91 8.72
C LEU A 71 0.94 -6.93 9.58
N LEU A 72 1.74 -7.42 10.54
CA LEU A 72 2.57 -6.56 11.37
C LEU A 72 3.60 -5.80 10.53
N LEU A 73 4.23 -6.45 9.56
CA LEU A 73 5.12 -5.79 8.60
C LEU A 73 4.39 -4.66 7.84
N GLY A 74 3.19 -4.96 7.32
CA GLY A 74 2.37 -3.98 6.63
C GLY A 74 2.02 -2.78 7.51
N LEU A 75 1.59 -3.02 8.75
CA LEU A 75 1.26 -1.97 9.72
C LEU A 75 2.48 -1.11 10.06
N VAL A 76 3.63 -1.72 10.37
CA VAL A 76 4.87 -1.01 10.69
C VAL A 76 5.30 -0.10 9.55
N ILE A 77 5.24 -0.59 8.30
CA ILE A 77 5.58 0.19 7.12
C ILE A 77 4.57 1.33 6.90
N TRP A 78 3.28 1.02 7.02
CA TRP A 78 2.19 1.97 6.83
C TRP A 78 2.24 3.12 7.84
N THR A 79 2.61 2.87 9.10
CA THR A 79 2.80 3.93 10.11
C THR A 79 4.17 4.57 10.04
N GLY A 80 5.21 3.78 9.82
CA GLY A 80 6.61 4.23 9.92
C GLY A 80 6.97 5.25 8.86
N PHE A 81 6.56 5.03 7.60
CA PHE A 81 6.90 5.98 6.53
C PHE A 81 6.24 7.35 6.69
N PRO A 82 4.92 7.47 6.95
CA PRO A 82 4.30 8.76 7.23
C PRO A 82 4.92 9.46 8.43
N LEU A 83 5.27 8.73 9.50
CA LEU A 83 5.94 9.34 10.66
C LEU A 83 7.31 9.95 10.30
N VAL A 84 8.09 9.26 9.48
CA VAL A 84 9.38 9.79 8.99
C VAL A 84 9.16 11.01 8.11
N LEU A 85 8.23 10.96 7.16
CA LEU A 85 7.91 12.09 6.29
C LEU A 85 7.42 13.31 7.08
N LEU A 86 6.49 13.09 8.02
CA LEU A 86 5.96 14.11 8.92
C LEU A 86 7.06 14.72 9.78
N SER A 87 7.95 13.89 10.34
CA SER A 87 9.07 14.40 11.14
C SER A 87 9.99 15.30 10.33
N GLY A 88 10.22 14.97 9.05
CA GLY A 88 10.99 15.81 8.14
C GLY A 88 10.29 17.14 7.89
N SER A 89 9.00 17.09 7.54
CA SER A 89 8.17 18.28 7.29
C SER A 89 8.14 19.23 8.50
N VAL A 90 7.96 18.70 9.72
CA VAL A 90 7.90 19.53 10.93
C VAL A 90 9.27 20.13 11.28
N LEU A 91 10.34 19.34 11.22
CA LEU A 91 11.66 19.80 11.64
C LEU A 91 12.30 20.79 10.66
N TRP A 92 12.08 20.59 9.35
CA TRP A 92 12.75 21.37 8.30
C TRP A 92 11.86 22.42 7.66
N GLU A 93 10.56 22.17 7.56
CA GLU A 93 9.61 23.05 6.85
C GLU A 93 8.64 23.75 7.81
N ALA A 94 8.61 23.38 9.09
CA ALA A 94 7.69 23.87 10.11
C ALA A 94 6.20 23.69 9.73
N VAL A 95 5.89 22.67 8.93
CA VAL A 95 4.53 22.31 8.51
C VAL A 95 4.23 20.85 8.91
N PRO A 96 3.06 20.56 9.52
CA PRO A 96 2.60 19.19 9.78
C PRO A 96 1.94 18.55 8.55
#